data_AF-A0A2N3CIF4-F1
#
_entry.id   AF-A0A2N3CIF4-F1
#
_cell.length_a   1.000
_cell.length_b   1.000
_cell.length_c   1.000
_cell.angle_alpha   90.00
_cell.angle_beta   90.00
_cell.angle_gamma   90.00
#
_symmetry.space_group_name_H-M   'P 1'
#
loop_
_entity.id
_entity.type
_entity.pdbx_description
1 polymer ?
#
loop_
_entity_poly.entity_id
_entity_poly.type
_entity_poly.pdbx_seq_one_letter_code
_entity_poly.pdbx_strand_id
1 'polypeptide(L)'
;MERQISNFIRALRSADVKVSTGEALDAARTVAMIGYGDRALLKDSLACVLAKSEAEKDMHDKLFELYFTASNKRSQQNDKREDSAENESEGQDAADAAEQMIALTQPGNEQALATAVERASEAAGLNDIRFSTQTAYYAQQMVRAMGGEALQARLLEALQRSGAEADADAQRMIDARRALTMAARERAERAFQVFGAGETEKFRDDVAATKRLTALEAHDMARMKVLIAKIARRLAVKHSRRRKRTSRGILDVRRTMRANAGYDGVPFNVIWRQKKKDRPKIVAICDVSGSVAAYVRFLLLLLYSLKEVIPDLHAYAFSYRLGDVSDILEQNEFDGAMKKILREFGLGSTSYGQAWSDFKTDHETVIDRRTTILVLGDGRSNYGDPRLDLFSGFTGRAKQTIWLNPEGPALWGTGDSVIPRYAPYCKQMTHVATLKDLERALDEILTSYS
;
A
#
# COMPACT_ATOMS: atom_id res chain seq x y z
N MET A 1 12.23 -26.23 9.70
CA MET A 1 11.17 -26.28 8.66
C MET A 1 10.23 -25.07 8.78
N GLU A 2 9.64 -24.80 9.95
CA GLU A 2 8.74 -23.65 10.20
C GLU A 2 9.34 -22.27 9.85
N ARG A 3 10.65 -22.09 10.03
CA ARG A 3 11.35 -20.82 9.76
C ARG A 3 11.33 -20.39 8.29
N GLN A 4 11.36 -21.35 7.33
CA GLN A 4 11.31 -21.02 5.90
C GLN A 4 9.94 -20.46 5.51
N ILE A 5 8.86 -21.05 6.00
CA ILE A 5 7.49 -20.60 5.74
C ILE A 5 7.26 -19.23 6.39
N SER A 6 7.70 -19.04 7.64
CA SER A 6 7.59 -17.77 8.34
C SER A 6 8.28 -16.63 7.58
N ASN A 7 9.47 -16.88 7.04
CA ASN A 7 10.21 -15.90 6.25
C ASN A 7 9.56 -15.63 4.89
N PHE A 8 9.00 -16.66 4.24
CA PHE A 8 8.23 -16.49 3.01
C PHE A 8 6.96 -15.67 3.23
N ILE A 9 6.22 -15.92 4.32
CA ILE A 9 5.06 -15.12 4.73
C ILE A 9 5.46 -13.67 5.00
N ARG A 10 6.64 -13.44 5.60
CA ARG A 10 7.16 -12.09 5.80
C ARG A 10 7.44 -11.38 4.48
N ALA A 11 8.00 -12.07 3.49
CA ALA A 11 8.21 -11.53 2.14
C ALA A 11 6.88 -11.23 1.42
N LEU A 12 5.88 -12.09 1.56
CA LEU A 12 4.52 -11.83 1.05
C LEU A 12 3.92 -10.58 1.70
N ARG A 13 4.06 -10.46 3.02
CA ARG A 13 3.60 -9.27 3.76
C ARG A 13 4.33 -8.02 3.33
N SER A 14 5.64 -8.06 3.08
CA SER A 14 6.40 -6.89 2.59
C SER A 14 5.97 -6.45 1.20
N ALA A 15 5.42 -7.35 0.38
CA ALA A 15 4.87 -7.08 -0.94
C ALA A 15 3.35 -6.80 -0.97
N ASP A 16 2.77 -6.34 0.15
CA ASP A 16 1.35 -5.95 0.28
C ASP A 16 0.34 -7.12 0.17
N VAL A 17 0.79 -8.39 0.26
CA VAL A 17 -0.11 -9.55 0.39
C VAL A 17 -0.55 -9.70 1.85
N LYS A 18 -1.86 -9.54 2.11
CA LYS A 18 -2.42 -9.51 3.46
C LYS A 18 -2.61 -10.90 4.05
N VAL A 19 -1.50 -11.50 4.49
CA VAL A 19 -1.50 -12.79 5.20
C VAL A 19 -1.77 -12.58 6.70
N SER A 20 -2.92 -13.03 7.17
CA SER A 20 -3.30 -13.05 8.59
C SER A 20 -2.54 -14.11 9.39
N THR A 21 -2.64 -14.06 10.72
CA THR A 21 -2.03 -15.08 11.59
C THR A 21 -2.66 -16.46 11.40
N GLY A 22 -3.98 -16.52 11.12
CA GLY A 22 -4.66 -17.78 10.83
C GLY A 22 -4.16 -18.43 9.54
N GLU A 23 -4.01 -17.65 8.48
CA GLU A 23 -3.46 -18.13 7.20
C GLU A 23 -1.99 -18.55 7.31
N ALA A 24 -1.23 -17.91 8.19
CA ALA A 24 0.12 -18.35 8.49
C ALA A 24 0.15 -19.76 9.12
N LEU A 25 -0.79 -20.06 10.02
CA LEU A 25 -0.95 -21.38 10.61
C LEU A 25 -1.43 -22.41 9.57
N ASP A 26 -2.37 -22.02 8.72
CA ASP A 26 -2.88 -22.91 7.67
C ASP A 26 -1.80 -23.20 6.61
N ALA A 27 -0.94 -22.24 6.30
CA ALA A 27 0.23 -22.45 5.44
C ALA A 27 1.22 -23.41 6.09
N ALA A 28 1.50 -23.28 7.39
CA ALA A 28 2.35 -24.23 8.11
C ALA A 28 1.78 -25.66 8.08
N ARG A 29 0.47 -25.81 8.28
CA ARG A 29 -0.22 -27.11 8.15
C ARG A 29 -0.16 -27.67 6.74
N THR A 30 -0.33 -26.82 5.74
CA THR A 30 -0.28 -27.19 4.32
C THR A 30 1.08 -27.76 3.95
N VAL A 31 2.16 -27.11 4.39
CA VAL A 31 3.52 -27.62 4.16
C VAL A 31 3.79 -28.89 4.96
N ALA A 32 3.26 -29.03 6.17
CA ALA A 32 3.37 -30.28 6.93
C ALA A 32 2.70 -31.46 6.21
N MET A 33 1.65 -31.22 5.41
CA MET A 33 0.96 -32.26 4.63
C MET A 33 1.64 -32.57 3.29
N ILE A 34 2.12 -31.54 2.59
CA ILE A 34 2.61 -31.67 1.20
C ILE A 34 4.12 -31.87 1.12
N GLY A 35 4.85 -31.34 2.10
CA GLY A 35 6.30 -31.30 2.10
C GLY A 35 6.87 -30.36 1.02
N TYR A 36 8.18 -30.47 0.79
CA TYR A 36 8.93 -29.63 -0.18
C TYR A 36 9.36 -30.40 -1.44
N GLY A 37 8.95 -31.66 -1.59
CA GLY A 37 9.40 -32.53 -2.67
C GLY A 37 8.86 -32.13 -4.04
N ASP A 38 7.58 -31.79 -4.12
CA ASP A 38 6.95 -31.28 -5.35
C ASP A 38 6.77 -29.76 -5.28
N ARG A 39 7.58 -29.06 -6.07
CA ARG A 39 7.63 -27.60 -6.11
C ARG A 39 6.36 -26.98 -6.68
N ALA A 40 5.80 -27.59 -7.72
CA ALA A 40 4.58 -27.06 -8.35
C ALA A 40 3.41 -27.23 -7.38
N LEU A 41 3.30 -28.41 -6.76
CA LEU A 41 2.26 -28.69 -5.78
C LEU A 41 2.38 -27.79 -4.53
N LEU A 42 3.61 -27.56 -4.03
CA LEU A 42 3.86 -26.64 -2.92
C LEU A 42 3.45 -25.20 -3.27
N LYS A 43 3.84 -24.73 -4.46
CA LYS A 43 3.48 -23.39 -4.96
C LYS A 43 1.97 -23.20 -5.01
N ASP A 44 1.27 -24.10 -5.69
CA ASP A 44 -0.17 -23.98 -5.90
C ASP A 44 -0.94 -24.06 -4.58
N SER A 45 -0.51 -24.95 -3.69
CA SER A 45 -1.15 -25.15 -2.39
C SER A 45 -0.94 -23.97 -1.45
N LEU A 46 0.26 -23.37 -1.45
CA LEU A 46 0.51 -22.13 -0.71
C LEU A 46 -0.27 -20.95 -1.31
N ALA A 47 -0.38 -20.86 -2.64
CA ALA A 47 -1.17 -19.82 -3.29
C ALA A 47 -2.66 -19.91 -2.90
N CYS A 48 -3.21 -21.12 -2.76
CA CYS A 48 -4.58 -21.35 -2.31
C CYS A 48 -4.86 -20.87 -0.89
N VAL A 49 -3.86 -20.94 0.00
CA VAL A 49 -4.03 -20.61 1.43
C VAL A 49 -3.63 -19.16 1.72
N LEU A 50 -2.62 -18.64 1.03
CA LEU A 50 -2.01 -17.35 1.33
C LEU A 50 -2.52 -16.20 0.45
N ALA A 51 -3.14 -16.47 -0.70
CA ALA A 51 -3.62 -15.46 -1.64
C ALA A 51 -5.11 -15.61 -1.97
N LYS A 52 -5.88 -14.53 -1.81
CA LYS A 52 -7.35 -14.52 -1.95
C LYS A 52 -7.82 -13.90 -3.25
N SER A 53 -6.99 -13.06 -3.86
CA SER A 53 -7.27 -12.41 -5.14
C SER A 53 -6.27 -12.83 -6.22
N GLU A 54 -6.65 -12.66 -7.48
CA GLU A 54 -5.80 -12.97 -8.63
C GLU A 54 -4.50 -12.15 -8.59
N ALA A 55 -4.57 -10.86 -8.26
CA ALA A 55 -3.39 -10.01 -8.06
C ALA A 55 -2.47 -10.49 -6.92
N GLU A 56 -3.04 -11.01 -5.82
CA GLU A 56 -2.24 -11.60 -4.73
C GLU A 56 -1.60 -12.92 -5.17
N LYS A 57 -2.25 -13.72 -6.02
CA LYS A 57 -1.69 -14.96 -6.57
C LYS A 57 -0.53 -14.66 -7.52
N ASP A 58 -0.64 -13.65 -8.37
CA ASP A 58 0.47 -13.23 -9.24
C ASP A 58 1.69 -12.76 -8.43
N MET A 59 1.46 -12.02 -7.34
CA MET A 59 2.53 -11.57 -6.46
C MET A 59 3.13 -12.73 -5.67
N HIS A 60 2.29 -13.64 -5.18
CA HIS A 60 2.71 -14.89 -4.55
C HIS A 60 3.63 -15.69 -5.48
N ASP A 61 3.22 -15.90 -6.72
CA ASP A 61 3.96 -16.73 -7.66
C ASP A 61 5.32 -16.14 -7.99
N LYS A 62 5.40 -14.82 -8.24
CA LYS A 62 6.67 -14.12 -8.45
C LYS A 62 7.59 -14.26 -7.25
N LEU A 63 7.07 -14.05 -6.03
CA LEU A 63 7.87 -14.17 -4.82
C LEU A 63 8.26 -15.61 -4.50
N PHE A 64 7.39 -16.59 -4.81
CA PHE A 64 7.67 -18.00 -4.64
C PHE A 64 8.82 -18.43 -5.56
N GLU A 65 8.82 -17.99 -6.82
CA GLU A 65 9.94 -18.21 -7.73
C GLU A 65 11.23 -17.59 -7.16
N LEU A 66 11.21 -16.32 -6.75
CA LEU A 66 12.40 -15.65 -6.22
C LEU A 66 12.93 -16.29 -4.92
N TYR A 67 12.03 -16.72 -4.02
CA TYR A 67 12.38 -17.28 -2.71
C TYR A 67 12.85 -18.74 -2.79
N PHE A 68 12.12 -19.60 -3.51
CA PHE A 68 12.37 -21.04 -3.54
C PHE A 68 13.32 -21.51 -4.64
N THR A 69 13.60 -20.70 -5.68
CA THR A 69 14.66 -21.03 -6.65
C THR A 69 16.04 -21.14 -5.98
N ALA A 70 16.28 -20.39 -4.89
CA ALA A 70 17.50 -20.46 -4.11
C ALA A 70 17.58 -21.69 -3.18
N SER A 71 16.44 -22.16 -2.66
CA SER A 71 16.40 -23.30 -1.74
C SER A 71 16.50 -24.65 -2.46
N ASN A 72 16.15 -24.74 -3.75
CA ASN A 72 16.07 -26.02 -4.47
C ASN A 72 17.43 -26.60 -4.89
N LYS A 73 18.51 -25.80 -4.93
CA LYS A 73 19.89 -26.32 -5.04
C LYS A 73 20.32 -27.13 -3.80
N ARG A 74 19.56 -27.07 -2.71
CA ARG A 74 19.88 -27.67 -1.40
C ARG A 74 19.21 -29.03 -1.17
N SER A 75 18.03 -29.27 -1.75
CA SER A 75 17.22 -30.47 -1.44
C SER A 75 17.62 -31.72 -2.24
N GLN A 76 18.31 -31.61 -3.39
CA GLN A 76 18.75 -32.77 -4.16
C GLN A 76 20.06 -33.41 -3.66
N GLN A 77 20.75 -32.83 -2.68
CA GLN A 77 22.07 -33.30 -2.23
C GLN A 77 22.16 -33.67 -0.76
N ASN A 78 21.15 -33.37 0.05
CA ASN A 78 21.12 -33.73 1.47
C ASN A 78 20.73 -35.20 1.74
N ASP A 79 20.27 -35.95 0.73
CA ASP A 79 19.81 -37.35 0.89
C ASP A 79 20.95 -38.40 0.81
N LYS A 80 22.22 -37.97 0.91
CA LYS A 80 23.38 -38.90 0.84
C LYS A 80 24.49 -38.71 1.88
N ARG A 81 24.33 -37.83 2.88
CA ARG A 81 25.33 -37.68 3.95
C ARG A 81 24.66 -37.36 5.28
N GLU A 82 23.94 -38.34 5.82
CA GLU A 82 23.83 -38.49 7.28
C GLU A 82 24.93 -39.49 7.70
N ASP A 83 26.10 -38.96 8.03
CA ASP A 83 26.86 -39.46 9.18
C ASP A 83 27.97 -38.47 9.54
N SER A 84 28.14 -38.27 10.85
CA SER A 84 29.18 -37.51 11.55
C SER A 84 29.16 -35.97 11.43
N ALA A 85 28.62 -35.33 12.48
CA ALA A 85 29.11 -34.04 12.96
C ALA A 85 28.77 -33.91 14.45
N GLU A 86 29.63 -34.46 15.31
CA GLU A 86 29.70 -34.08 16.71
C GLU A 86 30.33 -32.70 16.85
N ASN A 87 29.80 -31.94 17.80
CA ASN A 87 30.29 -30.63 18.24
C ASN A 87 31.74 -30.73 18.74
N GLU A 88 32.61 -29.85 18.26
CA GLU A 88 33.66 -29.24 19.07
C GLU A 88 33.80 -27.77 18.68
N SER A 89 33.50 -26.87 19.62
CA SER A 89 33.99 -25.51 19.61
C SER A 89 34.77 -25.31 20.90
N GLU A 90 36.09 -25.18 20.81
CA GLU A 90 36.92 -24.46 21.78
C GLU A 90 38.34 -24.33 21.20
N GLY A 91 38.78 -23.07 20.99
CA GLY A 91 40.18 -22.73 20.73
C GLY A 91 40.76 -23.11 19.36
N GLN A 92 40.25 -22.55 18.25
CA GLN A 92 40.99 -22.56 16.98
C GLN A 92 41.89 -21.33 16.90
N ASP A 93 43.19 -21.56 16.66
CA ASP A 93 44.15 -20.50 16.39
C ASP A 93 43.65 -19.61 15.25
N ALA A 94 43.87 -18.29 15.35
CA ALA A 94 43.51 -17.35 14.29
C ALA A 94 44.16 -17.70 12.93
N ALA A 95 45.25 -18.48 12.96
CA ALA A 95 45.90 -19.10 11.82
C ALA A 95 44.95 -20.05 11.06
N ASP A 96 44.29 -20.97 11.76
CA ASP A 96 43.43 -22.02 11.19
C ASP A 96 42.14 -21.44 10.62
N ALA A 97 41.54 -20.47 11.31
CA ALA A 97 40.32 -19.81 10.85
C ALA A 97 40.52 -19.05 9.53
N ALA A 98 41.67 -18.42 9.35
CA ALA A 98 42.01 -17.73 8.10
C ALA A 98 42.32 -18.72 6.96
N GLU A 99 42.97 -19.85 7.25
CA GLU A 99 43.27 -20.88 6.25
C GLU A 99 41.98 -21.54 5.73
N GLN A 100 41.03 -21.82 6.63
CA GLN A 100 39.69 -22.28 6.27
C GLN A 100 38.97 -21.30 5.32
N MET A 101 39.13 -20.00 5.55
CA MET A 101 38.53 -18.95 4.71
C MET A 101 39.16 -18.87 3.32
N ILE A 102 40.49 -19.00 3.23
CA ILE A 102 41.19 -19.10 1.94
C ILE A 102 40.72 -20.34 1.20
N ALA A 103 40.66 -21.50 1.87
CA ALA A 103 40.19 -22.76 1.30
C ALA A 103 38.76 -22.65 0.74
N LEU A 104 37.84 -21.98 1.44
CA LEU A 104 36.47 -21.75 0.96
C LEU A 104 36.42 -21.01 -0.38
N THR A 105 37.41 -20.16 -0.68
CA THR A 105 37.44 -19.35 -1.91
C THR A 105 38.17 -20.01 -3.08
N GLN A 106 38.74 -21.21 -2.87
CA GLN A 106 39.43 -21.95 -3.92
C GLN A 106 38.47 -22.51 -4.97
N PRO A 107 38.92 -22.65 -6.24
CA PRO A 107 38.16 -23.32 -7.29
C PRO A 107 37.73 -24.73 -6.85
N GLY A 108 36.46 -25.08 -7.06
CA GLY A 108 35.87 -26.36 -6.62
C GLY A 108 35.13 -26.32 -5.28
N ASN A 109 35.30 -25.27 -4.48
CA ASN A 109 34.63 -25.11 -3.18
C ASN A 109 33.39 -24.18 -3.22
N GLU A 110 32.82 -23.93 -4.40
CA GLU A 110 31.66 -23.02 -4.58
C GLU A 110 30.47 -23.37 -3.69
N GLN A 111 30.20 -24.66 -3.48
CA GLN A 111 29.12 -25.12 -2.59
C GLN A 111 29.41 -24.85 -1.12
N ALA A 112 30.67 -25.03 -0.71
CA ALA A 112 31.11 -24.76 0.66
C ALA A 112 31.05 -23.25 0.93
N LEU A 113 31.49 -22.42 -0.02
CA LEU A 113 31.37 -20.96 0.02
C LEU A 113 29.91 -20.53 0.12
N ALA A 114 29.01 -21.08 -0.72
CA ALA A 114 27.59 -20.78 -0.65
C ALA A 114 26.99 -21.13 0.73
N THR A 115 27.37 -22.27 1.30
CA THR A 115 26.91 -22.70 2.63
C THR A 115 27.41 -21.79 3.75
N ALA A 116 28.69 -21.38 3.70
CA ALA A 116 29.28 -20.43 4.63
C ALA A 116 28.58 -19.07 4.56
N VAL A 117 28.34 -18.56 3.35
CA VAL A 117 27.63 -17.31 3.10
C VAL A 117 26.18 -17.35 3.60
N GLU A 118 25.48 -18.49 3.46
CA GLU A 118 24.12 -18.63 4.03
C GLU A 118 24.12 -18.62 5.56
N ARG A 119 25.03 -19.37 6.21
CA ARG A 119 25.16 -19.33 7.68
C ARG A 119 25.47 -17.92 8.18
N ALA A 120 26.37 -17.21 7.49
CA ALA A 120 26.72 -15.83 7.80
C ALA A 120 25.56 -14.86 7.58
N SER A 121 24.75 -15.08 6.54
CA SER A 121 23.51 -14.32 6.29
C SER A 121 22.51 -14.47 7.45
N GLU A 122 22.34 -15.69 7.96
CA GLU A 122 21.48 -15.96 9.12
C GLU A 122 22.01 -15.30 10.39
N ALA A 123 23.31 -15.43 10.67
CA ALA A 123 23.96 -14.80 11.81
C ALA A 123 23.90 -13.27 11.76
N ALA A 124 24.01 -12.69 10.56
CA ALA A 124 23.92 -11.25 10.34
C ALA A 124 22.49 -10.70 10.33
N GLY A 125 21.46 -11.55 10.43
CA GLY A 125 20.06 -11.10 10.36
C GLY A 125 19.67 -10.51 9.01
N LEU A 126 20.26 -10.96 7.90
CA LEU A 126 20.11 -10.35 6.56
C LEU A 126 18.65 -10.22 6.09
N ASN A 127 17.73 -11.05 6.59
CA ASN A 127 16.30 -10.96 6.27
C ASN A 127 15.65 -9.65 6.79
N ASP A 128 16.34 -8.88 7.64
CA ASP A 128 15.92 -7.56 8.10
C ASP A 128 16.36 -6.41 7.18
N ILE A 129 16.96 -6.71 6.02
CA ILE A 129 17.31 -5.71 5.02
C ILE A 129 16.07 -5.00 4.50
N ARG A 130 16.09 -3.66 4.50
CA ARG A 130 14.98 -2.82 4.05
C ARG A 130 15.38 -1.91 2.90
N PHE A 131 16.61 -1.42 2.89
CA PHE A 131 17.09 -0.44 1.92
C PHE A 131 18.33 -0.95 1.18
N SER A 132 18.48 -0.59 -0.10
CA SER A 132 19.64 -0.96 -0.91
C SER A 132 20.96 -0.40 -0.36
N THR A 133 20.91 0.72 0.36
CA THR A 133 22.08 1.30 1.06
C THR A 133 22.62 0.40 2.16
N GLN A 134 21.81 -0.55 2.67
CA GLN A 134 22.22 -1.52 3.68
C GLN A 134 22.95 -2.73 3.10
N THR A 135 22.97 -2.92 1.77
CA THR A 135 23.64 -4.06 1.12
C THR A 135 25.11 -4.16 1.53
N ALA A 136 25.83 -3.03 1.54
CA ALA A 136 27.24 -3.00 1.94
C ALA A 136 27.44 -3.31 3.43
N TYR A 137 26.55 -2.79 4.29
CA TYR A 137 26.57 -3.05 5.73
C TYR A 137 26.40 -4.54 6.02
N TYR A 138 25.37 -5.18 5.46
CA TYR A 138 25.14 -6.61 5.68
C TYR A 138 26.23 -7.48 5.06
N ALA A 139 26.75 -7.12 3.87
CA ALA A 139 27.88 -7.83 3.28
C ALA A 139 29.10 -7.82 4.22
N GLN A 140 29.40 -6.69 4.87
CA GLN A 140 30.47 -6.59 5.85
C GLN A 140 30.19 -7.43 7.10
N GLN A 141 28.97 -7.40 7.64
CA GLN A 141 28.58 -8.24 8.79
C GLN A 141 28.70 -9.74 8.48
N MET A 142 28.35 -10.15 7.26
CA MET A 142 28.50 -11.53 6.81
C MET A 142 29.98 -11.93 6.69
N VAL A 143 30.83 -11.08 6.10
CA VAL A 143 32.28 -11.35 6.05
C VAL A 143 32.87 -11.46 7.46
N ARG A 144 32.41 -10.61 8.38
CA ARG A 144 32.80 -10.68 9.79
C ARG A 144 32.37 -12.01 10.43
N ALA A 145 31.11 -12.41 10.23
CA ALA A 145 30.55 -13.65 10.76
C ALA A 145 31.22 -14.91 10.19
N MET A 146 31.78 -14.84 8.98
CA MET A 146 32.59 -15.94 8.41
C MET A 146 34.00 -16.01 9.01
N GLY A 147 34.44 -15.04 9.81
CA GLY A 147 35.79 -14.99 10.38
C GLY A 147 36.75 -14.04 9.65
N GLY A 148 36.22 -13.04 8.93
CA GLY A 148 37.02 -12.09 8.16
C GLY A 148 38.02 -11.26 8.98
N GLU A 149 37.82 -11.16 10.30
CA GLU A 149 38.80 -10.51 11.21
C GLU A 149 40.11 -11.30 11.31
N ALA A 150 40.05 -12.63 11.37
CA ALA A 150 41.24 -13.50 11.41
C ALA A 150 42.03 -13.42 10.08
N LEU A 151 41.31 -13.43 8.95
CA LEU A 151 41.90 -13.24 7.62
C LEU A 151 42.58 -11.86 7.49
N GLN A 152 41.94 -10.81 8.03
CA GLN A 152 42.50 -9.45 8.01
C GLN A 152 43.75 -9.33 8.89
N ALA A 153 43.77 -9.98 10.06
CA ALA A 153 44.93 -9.99 10.95
C ALA A 153 46.15 -10.64 10.29
N ARG A 154 45.98 -11.83 9.68
CA ARG A 154 47.06 -12.51 8.96
C ARG A 154 47.54 -11.75 7.73
N LEU A 155 46.63 -11.10 6.99
CA LEU A 155 47.01 -10.25 5.87
C LEU A 155 47.93 -9.12 6.32
N LEU A 156 47.63 -8.49 7.47
CA LEU A 156 48.45 -7.42 8.00
C LEU A 156 49.86 -7.93 8.41
N GLU A 157 49.92 -9.13 8.99
CA GLU A 157 51.19 -9.79 9.35
C GLU A 157 52.02 -10.15 8.11
N ALA A 158 51.39 -10.69 7.06
CA ALA A 158 52.05 -11.03 5.80
C ALA A 158 52.67 -9.79 5.13
N LEU A 159 51.95 -8.65 5.13
CA LEU A 159 52.42 -7.37 4.60
C LEU A 159 53.61 -6.76 5.38
N GLN A 160 53.81 -7.16 6.63
CA GLN A 160 54.95 -6.70 7.43
C GLN A 160 56.23 -7.50 7.15
N ARG A 161 56.10 -8.70 6.58
CA ARG A 161 57.22 -9.56 6.21
C ARG A 161 57.72 -9.17 4.81
N SER A 162 59.02 -9.28 4.57
CA SER A 162 59.62 -8.98 3.27
C SER A 162 60.04 -10.28 2.56
N GLY A 163 59.67 -10.43 1.29
CA GLY A 163 60.08 -11.55 0.45
C GLY A 163 58.99 -12.03 -0.51
N ALA A 164 59.39 -12.69 -1.60
CA ALA A 164 58.47 -13.14 -2.65
C ALA A 164 57.39 -14.12 -2.15
N GLU A 165 57.70 -14.94 -1.13
CA GLU A 165 56.73 -15.83 -0.49
C GLU A 165 55.69 -15.06 0.35
N ALA A 166 56.12 -14.03 1.07
CA ALA A 166 55.22 -13.18 1.86
C ALA A 166 54.26 -12.36 0.96
N ASP A 167 54.76 -11.87 -0.18
CA ASP A 167 53.96 -11.17 -1.18
C ASP A 167 52.91 -12.10 -1.81
N ALA A 168 53.28 -13.34 -2.12
CA ALA A 168 52.36 -14.36 -2.64
C ALA A 168 51.27 -14.71 -1.61
N ASP A 169 51.62 -14.84 -0.33
CA ASP A 169 50.68 -15.11 0.76
C ASP A 169 49.70 -13.96 0.97
N ALA A 170 50.19 -12.72 0.98
CA ALA A 170 49.36 -11.52 1.07
C ALA A 170 48.39 -11.44 -0.11
N GLN A 171 48.86 -11.73 -1.33
CA GLN A 171 48.02 -11.73 -2.52
C GLN A 171 46.89 -12.78 -2.43
N ARG A 172 47.20 -14.00 -1.98
CA ARG A 172 46.19 -15.06 -1.74
C ARG A 172 45.10 -14.61 -0.76
N MET A 173 45.49 -13.93 0.33
CA MET A 173 44.55 -13.43 1.33
C MET A 173 43.69 -12.26 0.82
N ILE A 174 44.27 -11.37 -0.02
CA ILE A 174 43.54 -10.29 -0.69
C ILE A 174 42.46 -10.88 -1.61
N ASP A 175 42.82 -11.87 -2.41
CA ASP A 175 41.90 -12.52 -3.35
C ASP A 175 40.79 -13.28 -2.62
N ALA A 176 41.12 -14.01 -1.56
CA ALA A 176 40.13 -14.67 -0.70
C ALA A 176 39.15 -13.66 -0.08
N ARG A 177 39.66 -12.56 0.49
CA ARG A 177 38.82 -11.52 1.10
C ARG A 177 37.92 -10.85 0.07
N ARG A 178 38.42 -10.60 -1.15
CA ARG A 178 37.64 -10.05 -2.26
C ARG A 178 36.53 -11.02 -2.66
N ALA A 179 36.83 -12.30 -2.83
CA ALA A 179 35.85 -13.32 -3.18
C ALA A 179 34.73 -13.45 -2.13
N LEU A 180 35.08 -13.50 -0.84
CA LEU A 180 34.12 -13.51 0.27
C LEU A 180 33.22 -12.27 0.28
N THR A 181 33.81 -11.09 0.07
CA THR A 181 33.08 -9.82 0.04
C THR A 181 32.11 -9.78 -1.15
N MET A 182 32.53 -10.25 -2.31
CA MET A 182 31.68 -10.34 -3.51
C MET A 182 30.52 -11.31 -3.28
N ALA A 183 30.78 -12.52 -2.77
CA ALA A 183 29.75 -13.51 -2.50
C ALA A 183 28.74 -13.00 -1.44
N ALA A 184 29.22 -12.34 -0.38
CA ALA A 184 28.38 -11.73 0.64
C ALA A 184 27.52 -10.59 0.06
N ARG A 185 28.09 -9.74 -0.80
CA ARG A 185 27.37 -8.65 -1.46
C ARG A 185 26.30 -9.15 -2.42
N GLU A 186 26.59 -10.17 -3.22
CA GLU A 186 25.60 -10.80 -4.11
C GLU A 186 24.46 -11.45 -3.34
N ARG A 187 24.75 -12.03 -2.17
CA ARG A 187 23.72 -12.59 -1.30
C ARG A 187 22.87 -11.50 -0.64
N ALA A 188 23.48 -10.40 -0.22
CA ALA A 188 22.77 -9.24 0.34
C ALA A 188 21.89 -8.55 -0.71
N GLU A 189 22.35 -8.43 -1.96
CA GLU A 189 21.57 -7.85 -3.06
C GLU A 189 20.35 -8.71 -3.39
N ARG A 190 20.53 -10.05 -3.46
CA ARG A 190 19.39 -10.97 -3.62
C ARG A 190 18.41 -10.89 -2.45
N ALA A 191 18.90 -10.78 -1.22
CA ALA A 191 18.05 -10.59 -0.06
C ALA A 191 17.26 -9.28 -0.13
N PHE A 192 17.87 -8.20 -0.59
CA PHE A 192 17.19 -6.93 -0.81
C PHE A 192 16.07 -7.07 -1.83
N GLN A 193 16.28 -7.77 -2.94
CA GLN A 193 15.23 -8.00 -3.94
C GLN A 193 14.02 -8.77 -3.38
N VAL A 194 14.25 -9.69 -2.45
CA VAL A 194 13.19 -10.53 -1.86
C VAL A 194 12.50 -9.85 -0.66
N PHE A 195 13.26 -9.25 0.24
CA PHE A 195 12.74 -8.73 1.52
C PHE A 195 12.64 -7.20 1.54
N GLY A 196 13.58 -6.50 0.90
CA GLY A 196 13.71 -5.05 0.97
C GLY A 196 12.96 -4.28 -0.14
N ALA A 197 12.75 -4.88 -1.31
CA ALA A 197 12.11 -4.19 -2.44
C ALA A 197 10.69 -3.71 -2.11
N GLY A 198 9.87 -4.59 -1.51
CA GLY A 198 8.51 -4.24 -1.06
C GLY A 198 8.49 -3.26 0.12
N GLU A 199 9.42 -3.38 1.08
CA GLU A 199 9.54 -2.43 2.19
C GLU A 199 10.02 -1.05 1.73
N THR A 200 10.89 -0.98 0.72
CA THR A 200 11.30 0.27 0.08
C THR A 200 10.12 0.92 -0.63
N GLU A 201 9.30 0.13 -1.34
CA GLU A 201 8.10 0.65 -2.00
C GLU A 201 7.08 1.18 -1.00
N LYS A 202 6.78 0.42 0.06
CA LYS A 202 5.92 0.86 1.17
C LYS A 202 6.45 2.11 1.85
N PHE A 203 7.75 2.19 2.12
CA PHE A 203 8.36 3.38 2.70
C PHE A 203 8.16 4.60 1.80
N ARG A 204 8.38 4.44 0.48
CA ARG A 204 8.14 5.53 -0.49
C ARG A 204 6.67 5.92 -0.55
N ASP A 205 5.75 4.96 -0.47
CA ASP A 205 4.31 5.21 -0.43
C ASP A 205 3.91 5.91 0.87
N ASP A 206 4.46 5.51 2.02
CA ASP A 206 4.24 6.15 3.32
C ASP A 206 4.77 7.59 3.35
N VAL A 207 5.97 7.81 2.81
CA VAL A 207 6.55 9.15 2.67
C VAL A 207 5.67 10.01 1.76
N ALA A 208 5.26 9.51 0.60
CA ALA A 208 4.35 10.23 -0.29
C ALA A 208 2.99 10.52 0.38
N ALA A 209 2.45 9.57 1.13
CA ALA A 209 1.15 9.70 1.78
C ALA A 209 1.15 10.67 2.99
N THR A 210 2.31 10.85 3.63
CA THR A 210 2.51 11.77 4.76
C THR A 210 3.02 13.14 4.35
N LYS A 211 3.52 13.30 3.12
CA LYS A 211 3.93 14.59 2.56
C LYS A 211 2.73 15.54 2.55
N ARG A 212 2.96 16.79 2.95
CA ARG A 212 1.92 17.84 2.90
C ARG A 212 1.52 18.06 1.45
N LEU A 213 0.22 18.24 1.23
CA LEU A 213 -0.34 18.46 -0.11
C LEU A 213 0.25 19.69 -0.81
N THR A 214 0.60 20.73 -0.06
CA THR A 214 1.27 21.94 -0.58
C THR A 214 2.71 21.72 -1.04
N ALA A 215 3.36 20.64 -0.59
CA ALA A 215 4.74 20.32 -0.91
C ALA A 215 4.86 19.22 -1.98
N LEU A 216 3.75 18.79 -2.59
CA LEU A 216 3.76 17.73 -3.57
C LEU A 216 4.44 18.17 -4.87
N GLU A 217 5.42 17.38 -5.31
CA GLU A 217 6.12 17.60 -6.57
C GLU A 217 5.56 16.69 -7.67
N ALA A 218 5.87 16.99 -8.93
CA ALA A 218 5.41 16.20 -10.07
C ALA A 218 5.77 14.70 -9.96
N HIS A 219 6.91 14.38 -9.36
CA HIS A 219 7.36 13.00 -9.17
C HIS A 219 6.56 12.23 -8.10
N ASP A 220 6.01 12.92 -7.10
CA ASP A 220 5.14 12.31 -6.08
C ASP A 220 3.76 11.97 -6.66
N MET A 221 3.32 12.73 -7.67
CA MET A 221 1.97 12.66 -8.23
C MET A 221 1.65 11.32 -8.88
N ALA A 222 2.61 10.70 -9.56
CA ALA A 222 2.42 9.39 -10.17
C ALA A 222 2.06 8.33 -9.10
N ARG A 223 2.77 8.36 -7.95
CA ARG A 223 2.47 7.49 -6.81
C ARG A 223 1.16 7.88 -6.14
N MET A 224 0.93 9.18 -5.95
CA MET A 224 -0.29 9.70 -5.35
C MET A 224 -1.54 9.24 -6.13
N LYS A 225 -1.50 9.24 -7.47
CA LYS A 225 -2.58 8.71 -8.32
C LYS A 225 -2.88 7.25 -7.98
N VAL A 226 -1.85 6.42 -7.88
CA VAL A 226 -2.00 5.00 -7.52
C VAL A 226 -2.61 4.83 -6.13
N LEU A 227 -2.12 5.58 -5.14
CA LEU A 227 -2.60 5.49 -3.76
C LEU A 227 -4.04 5.99 -3.61
N ILE A 228 -4.40 7.13 -4.23
CA ILE A 228 -5.77 7.64 -4.24
C ILE A 228 -6.69 6.66 -4.96
N ALA A 229 -6.29 6.08 -6.09
CA ALA A 229 -7.09 5.06 -6.77
C ALA A 229 -7.29 3.80 -5.91
N LYS A 230 -6.30 3.40 -5.09
CA LYS A 230 -6.48 2.33 -4.09
C LYS A 230 -7.52 2.72 -3.02
N ILE A 231 -7.49 3.96 -2.52
CA ILE A 231 -8.47 4.48 -1.54
C ILE A 231 -9.88 4.54 -2.16
N ALA A 232 -10.02 5.10 -3.35
CA ALA A 232 -11.28 5.18 -4.10
C ALA A 232 -11.86 3.78 -4.37
N ARG A 233 -11.02 2.79 -4.72
CA ARG A 233 -11.48 1.40 -4.91
C ARG A 233 -12.01 0.79 -3.62
N ARG A 234 -11.36 1.03 -2.48
CA ARG A 234 -11.88 0.61 -1.17
C ARG A 234 -13.22 1.25 -0.85
N LEU A 235 -13.38 2.55 -1.14
CA LEU A 235 -14.66 3.26 -1.01
C LEU A 235 -15.74 2.62 -1.86
N ALA A 236 -15.45 2.37 -3.14
CA ALA A 236 -16.40 1.76 -4.05
C ALA A 236 -16.78 0.34 -3.60
N VAL A 237 -15.82 -0.53 -3.27
CA VAL A 237 -16.08 -1.92 -2.86
C VAL A 237 -16.95 -1.99 -1.59
N LYS A 238 -16.64 -1.19 -0.56
CA LYS A 238 -17.36 -1.21 0.72
C LYS A 238 -18.81 -0.69 0.58
N HIS A 239 -19.07 0.23 -0.36
CA HIS A 239 -20.42 0.68 -0.71
C HIS A 239 -21.13 -0.16 -1.78
N SER A 240 -20.38 -0.83 -2.65
CA SER A 240 -20.88 -1.55 -3.83
C SER A 240 -21.28 -2.99 -3.52
N ARG A 241 -21.13 -3.49 -2.28
CA ARG A 241 -21.48 -4.89 -1.91
C ARG A 241 -22.90 -5.23 -2.38
N ARG A 242 -22.95 -5.88 -3.55
CA ARG A 242 -24.14 -6.36 -4.23
C ARG A 242 -24.78 -7.42 -3.35
N ARG A 243 -26.11 -7.32 -3.19
CA ARG A 243 -26.94 -8.28 -2.46
C ARG A 243 -26.57 -9.73 -2.85
N LYS A 244 -26.42 -10.61 -1.87
CA LYS A 244 -26.96 -11.97 -2.00
C LYS A 244 -28.40 -11.92 -1.54
N ARG A 245 -29.33 -12.56 -2.27
CA ARG A 245 -30.64 -12.91 -1.72
C ARG A 245 -30.38 -13.84 -0.54
N THR A 246 -30.50 -13.33 0.67
CA THR A 246 -30.45 -14.20 1.85
C THR A 246 -31.81 -14.88 1.95
N SER A 247 -31.85 -16.21 1.89
CA SER A 247 -33.09 -16.97 2.08
C SER A 247 -33.49 -17.10 3.57
N ARG A 248 -32.78 -16.38 4.46
CA ARG A 248 -32.89 -16.44 5.92
C ARG A 248 -32.54 -15.07 6.53
N GLY A 249 -33.13 -14.72 7.67
CA GLY A 249 -32.88 -13.46 8.38
C GLY A 249 -33.98 -13.08 9.38
N ILE A 250 -34.14 -11.79 9.68
CA ILE A 250 -35.29 -11.29 10.46
C ILE A 250 -36.48 -11.16 9.53
N LEU A 251 -37.63 -11.75 9.88
CA LEU A 251 -38.83 -11.68 9.06
C LEU A 251 -39.44 -10.26 9.08
N ASP A 252 -39.79 -9.72 7.92
CA ASP A 252 -40.65 -8.53 7.86
C ASP A 252 -42.11 -9.01 8.00
N VAL A 253 -42.58 -9.11 9.25
CA VAL A 253 -43.91 -9.64 9.59
C VAL A 253 -45.00 -8.88 8.82
N ARG A 254 -44.90 -7.56 8.70
CA ARG A 254 -45.94 -6.74 8.10
C ARG A 254 -46.02 -6.94 6.58
N ARG A 255 -44.87 -7.02 5.90
CA ARG A 255 -44.84 -7.33 4.46
C ARG A 255 -45.18 -8.79 4.18
N THR A 256 -44.74 -9.71 5.04
CA THR A 256 -45.04 -11.14 4.91
C THR A 256 -46.53 -11.41 5.05
N MET A 257 -47.18 -10.88 6.09
CA MET A 257 -48.62 -11.05 6.27
C MET A 257 -49.43 -10.40 5.14
N ARG A 258 -49.01 -9.22 4.64
CA ARG A 258 -49.67 -8.58 3.49
C ARG A 258 -49.52 -9.40 2.20
N ALA A 259 -48.34 -9.95 1.94
CA ALA A 259 -48.09 -10.79 0.77
C ALA A 259 -48.83 -12.13 0.83
N ASN A 260 -49.25 -12.56 2.02
CA ASN A 260 -50.00 -13.79 2.25
C ASN A 260 -51.44 -13.54 2.70
N ALA A 261 -51.97 -12.33 2.51
CA ALA A 261 -53.33 -11.99 2.92
C ALA A 261 -54.41 -12.85 2.23
N GLY A 262 -54.13 -13.35 1.02
CA GLY A 262 -55.00 -14.28 0.29
C GLY A 262 -54.84 -15.76 0.68
N TYR A 263 -53.88 -16.10 1.53
CA TYR A 263 -53.63 -17.48 1.99
C TYR A 263 -54.12 -17.70 3.43
N ASP A 264 -55.20 -17.03 3.81
CA ASP A 264 -55.84 -17.15 5.12
C ASP A 264 -54.87 -16.93 6.31
N GLY A 265 -53.90 -16.03 6.11
CA GLY A 265 -52.87 -15.71 7.10
C GLY A 265 -51.70 -16.71 7.18
N VAL A 266 -51.68 -17.76 6.37
CA VAL A 266 -50.60 -18.75 6.33
C VAL A 266 -49.40 -18.22 5.53
N PRO A 267 -48.19 -18.07 6.13
CA PRO A 267 -47.07 -17.39 5.50
C PRO A 267 -46.25 -18.31 4.57
N PHE A 268 -46.79 -18.66 3.40
CA PHE A 268 -46.06 -19.40 2.37
C PHE A 268 -44.94 -18.57 1.72
N ASN A 269 -45.24 -17.29 1.43
CA ASN A 269 -44.29 -16.34 0.87
C ASN A 269 -43.64 -15.49 1.96
N VAL A 270 -42.62 -16.04 2.62
CA VAL A 270 -41.86 -15.34 3.67
C VAL A 270 -40.95 -14.25 3.09
N ILE A 271 -41.18 -13.00 3.51
CA ILE A 271 -40.38 -11.83 3.10
C ILE A 271 -39.45 -11.44 4.25
N TRP A 272 -38.15 -11.61 4.03
CA TRP A 272 -37.13 -11.21 4.97
C TRP A 272 -36.91 -9.69 4.96
N ARG A 273 -36.70 -9.10 6.13
CA ARG A 273 -36.38 -7.67 6.31
C ARG A 273 -35.01 -7.39 5.73
N GLN A 274 -34.96 -6.58 4.67
CA GLN A 274 -33.74 -6.27 3.92
C GLN A 274 -33.32 -4.82 4.15
N LYS A 275 -32.10 -4.58 4.62
CA LYS A 275 -31.47 -3.23 4.56
C LYS A 275 -30.92 -3.08 3.14
N LYS A 276 -31.59 -2.30 2.28
CA LYS A 276 -31.11 -1.97 0.92
C LYS A 276 -29.89 -1.06 1.08
N LYS A 277 -28.69 -1.52 0.69
CA LYS A 277 -27.51 -0.65 0.54
C LYS A 277 -27.54 -0.10 -0.88
N ASP A 278 -27.75 1.20 -1.02
CA ASP A 278 -27.76 1.87 -2.32
C ASP A 278 -26.34 2.02 -2.85
N ARG A 279 -26.18 1.97 -4.18
CA ARG A 279 -24.92 2.35 -4.82
C ARG A 279 -24.61 3.82 -4.46
N PRO A 280 -23.35 4.15 -4.17
CA PRO A 280 -22.99 5.51 -3.81
C PRO A 280 -23.19 6.40 -5.04
N LYS A 281 -24.11 7.36 -4.94
CA LYS A 281 -24.22 8.49 -5.86
C LYS A 281 -23.49 9.66 -5.21
N ILE A 282 -22.48 10.20 -5.88
CA ILE A 282 -21.67 11.29 -5.34
C ILE A 282 -21.83 12.51 -6.23
N VAL A 283 -22.07 13.66 -5.60
CA VAL A 283 -21.97 14.97 -6.23
C VAL A 283 -20.76 15.65 -5.60
N ALA A 284 -19.69 15.80 -6.35
CA ALA A 284 -18.46 16.42 -5.89
C ALA A 284 -18.35 17.85 -6.44
N ILE A 285 -18.15 18.81 -5.55
CA ILE A 285 -18.04 20.23 -5.87
C ILE A 285 -16.66 20.70 -5.42
N CYS A 286 -15.80 21.03 -6.38
CA CYS A 286 -14.40 21.32 -6.17
C CYS A 286 -14.08 22.79 -6.40
N ASP A 287 -13.54 23.43 -5.38
CA ASP A 287 -12.96 24.76 -5.47
C ASP A 287 -11.66 24.69 -6.28
N VAL A 288 -11.54 25.54 -7.30
CA VAL A 288 -10.35 25.71 -8.14
C VAL A 288 -9.89 27.17 -8.16
N SER A 289 -10.32 27.97 -7.19
CA SER A 289 -9.97 29.38 -7.05
C SER A 289 -8.53 29.60 -6.59
N GLY A 290 -8.10 30.87 -6.60
CA GLY A 290 -6.76 31.26 -6.19
C GLY A 290 -6.42 30.95 -4.72
N SER A 291 -7.40 30.93 -3.80
CA SER A 291 -7.15 30.65 -2.38
C SER A 291 -6.70 29.21 -2.14
N VAL A 292 -7.16 28.28 -2.98
CA VAL A 292 -6.76 26.87 -2.96
C VAL A 292 -5.64 26.55 -3.96
N ALA A 293 -4.95 27.53 -4.54
CA ALA A 293 -3.96 27.30 -5.60
C ALA A 293 -2.85 26.30 -5.21
N ALA A 294 -2.42 26.29 -3.94
CA ALA A 294 -1.43 25.33 -3.44
C ALA A 294 -1.96 23.88 -3.33
N TYR A 295 -3.28 23.68 -3.35
CA TYR A 295 -3.95 22.40 -3.15
C TYR A 295 -4.73 21.92 -4.38
N VAL A 296 -5.03 22.81 -5.32
CA VAL A 296 -5.97 22.57 -6.43
C VAL A 296 -5.58 21.34 -7.25
N ARG A 297 -4.29 21.13 -7.50
CA ARG A 297 -3.78 19.97 -8.22
C ARG A 297 -4.12 18.66 -7.51
N PHE A 298 -4.02 18.63 -6.18
CA PHE A 298 -4.41 17.45 -5.40
C PHE A 298 -5.93 17.25 -5.37
N LEU A 299 -6.72 18.32 -5.17
CA LEU A 299 -8.18 18.23 -5.14
C LEU A 299 -8.73 17.69 -6.48
N LEU A 300 -8.18 18.16 -7.59
CA LEU A 300 -8.52 17.66 -8.92
C LEU A 300 -8.03 16.22 -9.14
N LEU A 301 -6.87 15.82 -8.60
CA LEU A 301 -6.41 14.44 -8.67
C LEU A 301 -7.36 13.50 -7.91
N LEU A 302 -7.83 13.92 -6.74
CA LEU A 302 -8.83 13.19 -5.97
C LEU A 302 -10.11 13.03 -6.78
N LEU A 303 -10.63 14.13 -7.34
CA LEU A 303 -11.83 14.14 -8.17
C LEU A 303 -11.70 13.19 -9.39
N TYR A 304 -10.57 13.28 -10.09
CA TYR A 304 -10.23 12.42 -11.24
C TYR A 304 -10.21 10.93 -10.85
N SER A 305 -9.53 10.60 -9.75
CA SER A 305 -9.40 9.22 -9.27
C SER A 305 -10.73 8.65 -8.76
N LEU A 306 -11.59 9.50 -8.18
CA LEU A 306 -12.95 9.09 -7.78
C LEU A 306 -13.80 8.81 -9.02
N LYS A 307 -13.66 9.60 -10.09
CA LYS A 307 -14.42 9.43 -11.33
C LYS A 307 -14.11 8.11 -12.04
N GLU A 308 -12.85 7.70 -12.06
CA GLU A 308 -12.44 6.39 -12.61
C GLU A 308 -13.08 5.21 -11.88
N VAL A 309 -13.41 5.36 -10.59
CA VAL A 309 -13.79 4.25 -9.71
C VAL A 309 -15.27 4.25 -9.34
N ILE A 310 -15.93 5.40 -9.34
CA ILE A 310 -17.32 5.60 -8.94
C ILE A 310 -18.12 6.00 -10.17
N PRO A 311 -18.86 5.07 -10.81
CA PRO A 311 -19.57 5.36 -12.06
C PRO A 311 -20.65 6.45 -11.94
N ASP A 312 -21.31 6.54 -10.77
CA ASP A 312 -22.38 7.51 -10.48
C ASP A 312 -21.80 8.71 -9.71
N LEU A 313 -20.72 9.29 -10.25
CA LEU A 313 -20.09 10.53 -9.80
C LEU A 313 -20.37 11.66 -10.78
N HIS A 314 -21.00 12.72 -10.26
CA HIS A 314 -21.13 14.01 -10.92
C HIS A 314 -20.11 14.97 -10.33
N ALA A 315 -19.24 15.52 -11.18
CA ALA A 315 -18.09 16.30 -10.78
C ALA A 315 -18.23 17.74 -11.28
N TYR A 316 -18.15 18.70 -10.36
CA TYR A 316 -18.23 20.12 -10.66
C TYR A 316 -17.00 20.85 -10.14
N ALA A 317 -16.56 21.87 -10.87
CA ALA A 317 -15.49 22.77 -10.44
C ALA A 317 -15.98 24.22 -10.44
N PHE A 318 -15.48 25.04 -9.52
CA PHE A 318 -15.82 26.46 -9.47
C PHE A 318 -14.69 27.35 -8.96
N SER A 319 -14.72 28.61 -9.37
CA SER A 319 -14.06 29.73 -8.68
C SER A 319 -15.08 30.82 -8.44
N TYR A 320 -15.47 31.54 -9.50
CA TYR A 320 -16.59 32.48 -9.52
C TYR A 320 -17.90 31.83 -10.00
N ARG A 321 -17.83 31.01 -11.06
CA ARG A 321 -18.96 30.24 -11.60
C ARG A 321 -18.73 28.75 -11.46
N LEU A 322 -19.82 28.00 -11.32
CA LEU A 322 -19.79 26.54 -11.34
C LEU A 322 -19.83 26.01 -12.79
N GLY A 323 -19.08 24.95 -13.07
CA GLY A 323 -19.25 24.17 -14.29
C GLY A 323 -19.15 22.67 -14.04
N ASP A 324 -19.86 21.90 -14.87
CA ASP A 324 -19.71 20.45 -14.93
C ASP A 324 -18.39 20.09 -15.60
N VAL A 325 -17.56 19.32 -14.89
CA VAL A 325 -16.24 18.87 -15.37
C VAL A 325 -16.19 17.36 -15.58
N SER A 326 -17.33 16.67 -15.46
CA SER A 326 -17.42 15.21 -15.57
C SER A 326 -16.86 14.71 -16.90
N ASP A 327 -17.26 15.33 -18.01
CA ASP A 327 -16.79 14.96 -19.37
C ASP A 327 -15.30 15.28 -19.56
N ILE A 328 -14.81 16.38 -18.99
CA ILE A 328 -13.40 16.77 -19.08
C ILE A 328 -12.52 15.72 -18.38
N LEU A 329 -12.96 15.22 -17.22
CA LEU A 329 -12.26 14.19 -16.46
C LEU A 329 -12.31 12.82 -17.18
N GLU A 330 -13.40 12.49 -17.86
CA GLU A 330 -13.53 11.22 -18.59
C GLU A 330 -12.70 11.17 -19.89
N GLN A 331 -12.64 12.28 -20.63
CA GLN A 331 -12.06 12.29 -21.98
C GLN A 331 -10.57 12.62 -22.05
N ASN A 332 -9.93 12.94 -20.92
CA ASN A 332 -8.55 13.43 -20.91
C ASN A 332 -7.69 12.70 -19.87
N GLU A 333 -6.40 12.64 -20.11
CA GLU A 333 -5.44 12.32 -19.04
C GLU A 333 -5.43 13.43 -17.98
N PHE A 334 -5.05 13.08 -16.75
CA PHE A 334 -5.12 13.98 -15.59
C PHE A 334 -4.52 15.37 -15.84
N ASP A 335 -3.28 15.48 -16.35
CA ASP A 335 -2.64 16.78 -16.57
C ASP A 335 -3.35 17.60 -17.67
N GLY A 336 -3.92 16.93 -18.67
CA GLY A 336 -4.73 17.57 -19.72
C GLY A 336 -6.07 18.07 -19.16
N ALA A 337 -6.76 17.24 -18.39
CA ALA A 337 -8.02 17.59 -17.71
C ALA A 337 -7.82 18.79 -16.77
N MET A 338 -6.78 18.74 -15.93
CA MET A 338 -6.46 19.81 -14.98
C MET A 338 -6.21 21.15 -15.70
N LYS A 339 -5.38 21.15 -16.76
CA LYS A 339 -5.13 22.38 -17.54
C LYS A 339 -6.41 22.95 -18.15
N LYS A 340 -7.29 22.11 -18.69
CA LYS A 340 -8.59 22.54 -19.24
C LYS A 340 -9.49 23.13 -18.15
N ILE A 341 -9.67 22.43 -17.03
CA ILE A 341 -10.50 22.87 -15.90
C ILE A 341 -10.00 24.20 -15.35
N LEU A 342 -8.70 24.35 -15.11
CA LEU A 342 -8.14 25.59 -14.58
C LEU A 342 -8.27 26.76 -15.57
N ARG A 343 -8.12 26.50 -16.88
CA ARG A 343 -8.29 27.53 -17.90
C ARG A 343 -9.74 28.02 -18.00
N GLU A 344 -10.70 27.11 -17.86
CA GLU A 344 -12.14 27.42 -18.05
C GLU A 344 -12.80 27.92 -16.77
N PHE A 345 -12.46 27.35 -15.61
CA PHE A 345 -13.13 27.59 -14.34
C PHE A 345 -12.22 28.13 -13.23
N GLY A 346 -10.90 28.20 -13.43
CA GLY A 346 -9.93 28.65 -12.40
C GLY A 346 -9.72 30.17 -12.34
N LEU A 347 -10.26 30.92 -13.31
CA LEU A 347 -10.13 32.38 -13.35
C LEU A 347 -11.29 33.06 -12.62
N GLY A 348 -10.99 33.85 -11.59
CA GLY A 348 -11.97 34.68 -10.87
C GLY A 348 -11.78 34.67 -9.35
N SER A 349 -12.52 35.53 -8.67
CA SER A 349 -12.63 35.50 -7.20
C SER A 349 -13.54 34.36 -6.75
N THR A 350 -13.17 33.71 -5.65
CA THR A 350 -13.95 32.65 -5.02
C THR A 350 -15.34 33.15 -4.61
N SER A 351 -16.40 32.47 -5.04
CA SER A 351 -17.77 32.75 -4.64
C SER A 351 -18.58 31.46 -4.48
N TYR A 352 -18.63 30.95 -3.24
CA TYR A 352 -19.47 29.78 -2.92
C TYR A 352 -20.96 30.07 -3.14
N GLY A 353 -21.43 31.28 -2.81
CA GLY A 353 -22.83 31.66 -3.02
C GLY A 353 -23.26 31.63 -4.49
N GLN A 354 -22.38 32.12 -5.38
CA GLN A 354 -22.63 32.03 -6.82
C GLN A 354 -22.60 30.56 -7.27
N ALA A 355 -21.62 29.78 -6.83
CA ALA A 355 -21.55 28.35 -7.15
C ALA A 355 -22.81 27.58 -6.74
N TRP A 356 -23.39 27.87 -5.56
CA TRP A 356 -24.67 27.27 -5.14
C TRP A 356 -25.85 27.76 -5.98
N SER A 357 -25.83 29.01 -6.44
CA SER A 357 -26.87 29.59 -7.30
C SER A 357 -26.85 28.98 -8.69
N ASP A 358 -25.66 28.80 -9.28
CA ASP A 358 -25.45 28.10 -10.54
C ASP A 358 -25.90 26.64 -10.39
N PHE A 359 -25.49 25.95 -9.31
CA PHE A 359 -25.92 24.58 -9.03
C PHE A 359 -27.45 24.45 -8.93
N LYS A 360 -28.11 25.40 -8.26
CA LYS A 360 -29.57 25.46 -8.12
C LYS A 360 -30.26 25.60 -9.49
N THR A 361 -29.68 26.40 -10.37
CA THR A 361 -30.29 26.72 -11.67
C THR A 361 -30.11 25.56 -12.64
N ASP A 362 -28.90 25.02 -12.75
CA ASP A 362 -28.54 24.12 -13.84
C ASP A 362 -28.53 22.64 -13.44
N HIS A 363 -28.37 22.32 -12.15
CA HIS A 363 -28.02 20.96 -11.70
C HIS A 363 -28.81 20.45 -10.49
N GLU A 364 -29.87 21.15 -10.07
CA GLU A 364 -30.61 20.83 -8.84
C GLU A 364 -31.15 19.40 -8.77
N THR A 365 -31.58 18.87 -9.92
CA THR A 365 -32.23 17.55 -10.06
C THR A 365 -31.27 16.39 -9.82
N VAL A 366 -29.96 16.66 -9.85
CA VAL A 366 -28.93 15.65 -9.58
C VAL A 366 -28.93 15.25 -8.10
N ILE A 367 -29.42 16.09 -7.18
CA ILE A 367 -29.46 15.76 -5.75
C ILE A 367 -30.75 15.00 -5.39
N ASP A 368 -30.59 13.79 -4.87
CA ASP A 368 -31.65 12.95 -4.34
C ASP A 368 -31.27 12.38 -2.94
N ARG A 369 -32.16 11.56 -2.34
CA ARG A 369 -31.96 10.98 -1.01
C ARG A 369 -30.84 9.93 -0.90
N ARG A 370 -30.26 9.50 -2.02
CA ARG A 370 -29.08 8.60 -2.05
C ARG A 370 -27.78 9.36 -2.29
N THR A 371 -27.84 10.62 -2.76
CA THR A 371 -26.68 11.45 -3.04
C THR A 371 -25.88 11.76 -1.77
N THR A 372 -24.57 11.57 -1.83
CA THR A 372 -23.62 12.18 -0.89
C THR A 372 -22.98 13.39 -1.56
N ILE A 373 -23.13 14.56 -0.95
CA ILE A 373 -22.47 15.78 -1.44
C ILE A 373 -21.07 15.81 -0.84
N LEU A 374 -20.06 15.93 -1.70
CA LEU A 374 -18.65 16.07 -1.33
C LEU A 374 -18.16 17.46 -1.74
N VAL A 375 -17.90 18.32 -0.78
CA VAL A 375 -17.33 19.66 -1.02
C VAL A 375 -15.82 19.60 -0.79
N LEU A 376 -15.05 20.04 -1.77
CA LEU A 376 -13.59 20.11 -1.72
C LEU A 376 -13.20 21.59 -1.82
N GLY A 377 -12.77 22.21 -0.72
CA GLY A 377 -12.45 23.64 -0.72
C GLY A 377 -12.23 24.22 0.67
N ASP A 378 -11.67 25.43 0.72
CA ASP A 378 -11.27 26.10 1.95
C ASP A 378 -12.39 26.90 2.64
N GLY A 379 -13.48 27.18 1.94
CA GLY A 379 -14.59 27.99 2.40
C GLY A 379 -14.28 29.49 2.49
N ARG A 380 -13.31 30.00 1.71
CA ARG A 380 -13.04 31.43 1.54
C ARG A 380 -14.07 32.03 0.57
N SER A 381 -14.90 32.97 1.01
CA SER A 381 -15.99 33.51 0.17
C SER A 381 -15.79 34.96 -0.28
N ASN A 382 -14.64 35.59 -0.01
CA ASN A 382 -14.38 37.00 -0.30
C ASN A 382 -15.47 37.93 0.27
N TYR A 383 -15.99 37.61 1.46
CA TYR A 383 -17.11 38.30 2.13
C TYR A 383 -18.45 38.28 1.38
N GLY A 384 -18.55 37.53 0.28
CA GLY A 384 -19.81 37.29 -0.42
C GLY A 384 -20.78 36.48 0.42
N ASP A 385 -22.08 36.61 0.11
CA ASP A 385 -23.13 35.82 0.75
C ASP A 385 -22.93 34.33 0.46
N PRO A 386 -22.76 33.46 1.48
CA PRO A 386 -22.60 32.02 1.27
C PRO A 386 -23.89 31.31 0.85
N ARG A 387 -25.04 31.97 0.78
CA ARG A 387 -26.31 31.35 0.34
C ARG A 387 -26.66 30.08 1.12
N LEU A 388 -26.68 30.21 2.45
CA LEU A 388 -27.02 29.11 3.37
C LEU A 388 -28.44 28.58 3.13
N ASP A 389 -29.34 29.40 2.60
CA ASP A 389 -30.67 29.01 2.14
C ASP A 389 -30.60 27.88 1.11
N LEU A 390 -29.71 28.00 0.12
CA LEU A 390 -29.51 26.99 -0.91
C LEU A 390 -28.76 25.78 -0.36
N PHE A 391 -27.66 26.00 0.35
CA PHE A 391 -26.83 24.92 0.88
C PHE A 391 -27.61 24.01 1.85
N SER A 392 -28.37 24.61 2.78
CA SER A 392 -29.24 23.85 3.70
C SER A 392 -30.33 23.07 2.95
N GLY A 393 -30.91 23.65 1.89
CA GLY A 393 -31.86 22.95 1.01
C GLY A 393 -31.25 21.74 0.29
N PHE A 394 -30.01 21.85 -0.18
CA PHE A 394 -29.28 20.74 -0.81
C PHE A 394 -28.93 19.64 0.20
N THR A 395 -28.33 20.02 1.33
CA THR A 395 -27.93 19.08 2.39
C THR A 395 -29.13 18.32 2.97
N GLY A 396 -30.28 18.97 3.14
CA GLY A 396 -31.51 18.34 3.63
C GLY A 396 -32.17 17.36 2.63
N ARG A 397 -31.86 17.48 1.34
CA ARG A 397 -32.31 16.51 0.31
C ARG A 397 -31.33 15.37 0.10
N ALA A 398 -30.05 15.62 0.31
CA ALA A 398 -28.99 14.62 0.21
C ALA A 398 -29.07 13.61 1.36
N LYS A 399 -28.41 12.46 1.18
CA LYS A 399 -28.20 11.49 2.25
C LYS A 399 -27.32 12.06 3.36
N GLN A 400 -26.27 12.79 2.95
CA GLN A 400 -25.34 13.49 3.82
C GLN A 400 -24.46 14.43 2.99
N THR A 401 -23.84 15.38 3.69
CA THR A 401 -22.86 16.31 3.14
C THR A 401 -21.55 16.19 3.89
N ILE A 402 -20.47 16.12 3.14
CA ILE A 402 -19.10 15.93 3.63
C ILE A 402 -18.27 17.08 3.05
N TRP A 403 -17.52 17.76 3.90
CA TRP A 403 -16.62 18.83 3.51
C TRP A 403 -15.17 18.45 3.81
N LEU A 404 -14.32 18.43 2.80
CA LEU A 404 -12.88 18.24 2.95
C LEU A 404 -12.19 19.58 2.75
N ASN A 405 -11.64 20.12 3.83
CA ASN A 405 -11.00 21.43 3.84
C ASN A 405 -9.47 21.30 3.85
N PRO A 406 -8.75 21.87 2.88
CA PRO A 406 -7.29 21.86 2.87
C PRO A 406 -6.64 22.81 3.88
N GLU A 407 -7.36 23.84 4.36
CA GLU A 407 -6.89 24.74 5.41
C GLU A 407 -7.08 24.17 6.80
N GLY A 408 -6.11 24.42 7.68
CA GLY A 408 -6.13 23.96 9.07
C GLY A 408 -7.28 24.56 9.89
N PRO A 409 -7.85 23.83 10.87
CA PRO A 409 -9.00 24.31 11.65
C PRO A 409 -8.81 25.64 12.37
N ALA A 410 -7.57 26.02 12.70
CA ALA A 410 -7.26 27.31 13.32
C ALA A 410 -7.58 28.51 12.41
N LEU A 411 -7.69 28.30 11.10
CA LEU A 411 -8.04 29.34 10.12
C LEU A 411 -9.54 29.37 9.82
N TRP A 412 -10.32 28.40 10.32
CA TRP A 412 -11.75 28.35 10.05
C TRP A 412 -12.47 29.47 10.82
N GLY A 413 -13.19 30.31 10.08
CA GLY A 413 -13.84 31.50 10.63
C GLY A 413 -12.92 32.72 10.80
N THR A 414 -11.66 32.65 10.34
CA THR A 414 -10.79 33.84 10.28
C THR A 414 -10.92 34.53 8.92
N GLY A 415 -10.80 35.86 8.90
CA GLY A 415 -10.96 36.66 7.68
C GLY A 415 -12.33 36.46 7.04
N ASP A 416 -12.33 36.04 5.78
CA ASP A 416 -13.51 35.77 4.95
C ASP A 416 -13.94 34.28 4.94
N SER A 417 -13.41 33.46 5.86
CA SER A 417 -13.78 32.04 5.95
C SER A 417 -15.20 31.87 6.48
N VAL A 418 -16.09 31.29 5.67
CA VAL A 418 -17.49 31.02 6.02
C VAL A 418 -17.71 29.60 6.56
N ILE A 419 -16.64 28.85 6.81
CA ILE A 419 -16.69 27.47 7.27
C ILE A 419 -17.60 27.24 8.50
N PRO A 420 -17.53 28.07 9.58
CA PRO A 420 -18.42 27.88 10.74
C PRO A 420 -19.92 28.01 10.39
N ARG A 421 -20.27 28.70 9.31
CA ARG A 421 -21.66 28.87 8.85
C ARG A 421 -22.17 27.64 8.09
N TYR A 422 -21.29 26.93 7.37
CA TYR A 422 -21.64 25.70 6.66
C TYR A 422 -21.59 24.44 7.54
N ALA A 423 -20.72 24.44 8.56
CA ALA A 423 -20.48 23.30 9.42
C ALA A 423 -21.76 22.65 10.01
N PRO A 424 -22.78 23.40 10.48
CA PRO A 424 -24.01 22.80 11.03
C PRO A 424 -24.83 21.96 10.03
N TYR A 425 -24.67 22.19 8.74
CA TYR A 425 -25.36 21.45 7.68
C TYR A 425 -24.52 20.30 7.12
N CYS A 426 -23.25 20.21 7.50
CA CYS A 426 -22.37 19.13 7.11
C CYS A 426 -22.45 18.02 8.17
N LYS A 427 -22.67 16.79 7.73
CA LYS A 427 -22.56 15.64 8.64
C LYS A 427 -21.13 15.48 9.13
N GLN A 428 -20.18 15.79 8.25
CA GLN A 428 -18.76 15.76 8.56
C GLN A 428 -18.03 16.89 7.83
N MET A 429 -17.09 17.51 8.53
CA MET A 429 -16.20 18.52 8.00
C MET A 429 -14.80 18.26 8.56
N THR A 430 -13.87 17.94 7.67
CA THR A 430 -12.57 17.39 8.05
C THR A 430 -11.45 18.16 7.37
N HIS A 431 -10.42 18.49 8.14
CA HIS A 431 -9.17 19.03 7.62
C HIS A 431 -8.35 17.93 6.92
N VAL A 432 -7.90 18.19 5.71
CA VAL A 432 -7.12 17.26 4.89
C VAL A 432 -5.84 17.95 4.40
N ALA A 433 -4.72 17.70 5.08
CA ALA A 433 -3.41 18.23 4.71
C ALA A 433 -2.47 17.18 4.09
N THR A 434 -2.85 15.90 4.15
CA THR A 434 -2.08 14.76 3.66
C THR A 434 -3.02 13.68 3.09
N LEU A 435 -2.45 12.68 2.41
CA LEU A 435 -3.24 11.55 1.93
C LEU A 435 -3.76 10.69 3.09
N LYS A 436 -3.00 10.57 4.18
CA LYS A 436 -3.45 9.84 5.38
C LYS A 436 -4.65 10.51 6.05
N ASP A 437 -4.71 11.84 6.05
CA ASP A 437 -5.89 12.56 6.54
C ASP A 437 -7.11 12.27 5.67
N LEU A 438 -6.94 12.21 4.35
CA LEU A 438 -8.00 11.82 3.43
C LEU A 438 -8.46 10.38 3.69
N GLU A 439 -7.55 9.43 3.84
CA GLU A 439 -7.87 8.04 4.13
C GLU A 439 -8.68 7.91 5.43
N ARG A 440 -8.24 8.58 6.51
CA ARG A 440 -8.96 8.60 7.79
C ARG A 440 -10.37 9.20 7.65
N ALA A 441 -10.49 10.35 6.97
CA ALA A 441 -11.78 10.99 6.74
C ALA A 441 -12.73 10.03 6.02
N LEU A 442 -12.24 9.37 4.97
CA LEU A 442 -13.03 8.42 4.17
C LEU A 442 -13.41 7.15 4.95
N ASP A 443 -12.56 6.65 5.83
CA ASP A 443 -12.88 5.50 6.68
C ASP A 443 -13.95 5.83 7.74
N GLU A 444 -13.93 7.03 8.31
CA GLU A 444 -14.99 7.53 9.19
C GLU A 444 -16.32 7.65 8.45
N ILE A 445 -16.30 8.25 7.26
CA ILE A 445 -17.44 8.34 6.34
C ILE A 445 -18.02 6.95 6.12
N LEU A 446 -17.18 5.97 5.76
CA LEU A 446 -17.54 4.58 5.49
C LEU A 446 -18.12 3.84 6.70
N THR A 447 -17.63 4.13 7.90
CA THR A 447 -18.09 3.47 9.13
C THR A 447 -19.47 3.97 9.53
N SER A 448 -19.78 5.25 9.26
CA SER A 448 -21.10 5.85 9.50
C SER A 448 -22.24 5.28 8.63
N TYR A 449 -21.94 4.41 7.66
CA TYR A 449 -22.94 3.71 6.83
C TYR A 449 -23.34 2.33 7.35
N SER A 450 -22.64 1.79 8.35
CA SER A 450 -22.98 0.50 8.97
C SER A 450 -24.17 0.69 9.91
#